data_AF-A0A948SQC1-F1
#
_entry.id   AF-A0A948SQC1-F1
#
_cell.length_a   1.000
_cell.length_b   1.000
_cell.length_c   1.000
_cell.angle_alpha   90.00
_cell.angle_beta   90.00
_cell.angle_gamma   90.00
#
_symmetry.space_group_name_H-M   'P 1'
#
loop_
_entity.id
_entity.type
_entity.pdbx_description
1 polymer ?
#
loop_
_entity_poly.entity_id
_entity_poly.type
_entity_poly.pdbx_seq_one_letter_code
_entity_poly.pdbx_strand_id
1 'polypeptide(L)'
;MTTISHHETTGAREQGLLAKHYFLLRRLHSLSGIVPIGLFLFPHLFTNSSIMWARWTSPSSTESPVAKGVRTFQEEVDFIHSLPFLTLIEVFGIWLPLAFHAVFGVYFASQAKVNVQRYAYQDNWRYVWQRITGYVAFAFIFVHVSSLRWGWTYGGVFPGFDAHHAASTTAAHFQQGKLGLAMAALYLVSVLAVVFHFANGLWTAGITWGLTISVPAMRRWGQVCASIGVVLAVAGVLAVYGFSTLDIATAKEVEATHASGK
;
A
#
# COMPACT_ATOMS: atom_id res chain seq x y z
N MET A 1 35.17 62.16 0.49
CA MET A 1 34.75 61.61 1.80
C MET A 1 33.25 61.37 1.69
N THR A 2 32.86 60.16 1.28
CA THR A 2 31.46 59.80 1.04
C THR A 2 31.22 58.49 1.77
N THR A 3 30.59 58.58 2.94
CA THR A 3 30.19 57.44 3.76
C THR A 3 28.98 56.79 3.11
N ILE A 4 29.15 55.60 2.54
CA ILE A 4 28.05 54.70 2.18
C ILE A 4 27.62 54.01 3.47
N SER A 5 26.44 54.36 4.00
CA SER A 5 25.82 53.64 5.09
C SER A 5 25.26 52.32 4.55
N HIS A 6 25.88 51.20 4.93
CA HIS A 6 25.26 49.88 4.79
C HIS A 6 24.12 49.77 5.80
N HIS A 7 22.87 49.95 5.35
CA HIS A 7 21.71 49.46 6.07
C HIS A 7 21.63 47.94 5.84
N GLU A 8 22.32 47.16 6.67
CA GLU A 8 22.01 45.75 6.84
C GLU A 8 20.67 45.64 7.59
N THR A 9 19.57 45.57 6.85
CA THR A 9 18.33 45.01 7.39
C THR A 9 18.48 43.50 7.49
N THR A 10 19.13 43.04 8.56
CA THR A 10 19.06 41.65 9.03
C THR A 10 17.67 41.38 9.62
N GLY A 11 16.65 41.36 8.76
CA GLY A 11 15.36 40.79 9.09
C GLY A 11 15.52 39.28 9.19
N ALA A 12 15.79 38.76 10.39
CA ALA A 12 15.63 37.35 10.68
C ALA A 12 14.17 36.97 10.40
N ARG A 13 13.89 36.51 9.18
CA ARG A 13 12.56 36.05 8.78
C ARG A 13 12.20 34.91 9.71
N GLU A 14 11.20 35.10 10.57
CA GLU A 14 10.68 34.01 11.41
C GLU A 14 10.40 32.81 10.52
N GLN A 15 11.17 31.75 10.72
CA GLN A 15 10.97 30.52 9.99
C GLN A 15 9.68 29.89 10.50
N GLY A 16 8.69 29.71 9.62
CA GLY A 16 7.45 29.02 9.97
C GLY A 16 7.74 27.63 10.58
N LEU A 17 6.85 27.14 11.44
CA LEU A 17 7.03 25.89 12.20
C LEU A 17 7.46 24.69 11.34
N LEU A 18 6.94 24.60 10.11
CA LEU A 18 7.32 23.55 9.14
C LEU A 18 8.80 23.60 8.73
N ALA A 19 9.35 24.80 8.52
CA ALA A 19 10.76 24.97 8.19
C ALA A 19 11.65 24.63 9.39
N LYS A 20 11.26 25.12 10.58
CA LYS A 20 11.97 24.85 11.84
C LYS A 20 12.04 23.34 12.16
N HIS A 21 10.97 22.60 11.91
CA HIS A 21 10.87 21.17 12.21
C HIS A 21 11.03 20.25 10.99
N TYR A 22 11.54 20.77 9.87
CA TYR A 22 11.60 20.04 8.59
C TYR A 22 12.30 18.68 8.69
N PHE A 23 13.44 18.60 9.39
CA PHE A 23 14.17 17.35 9.57
C PHE A 23 13.35 16.32 10.34
N LEU A 24 12.71 16.73 11.45
CA LEU A 24 11.86 15.85 12.25
C LEU A 24 10.68 15.33 11.42
N LEU A 25 10.01 16.21 10.66
CA LEU A 25 8.88 15.83 9.80
C LEU A 25 9.31 14.83 8.71
N ARG A 26 10.48 15.01 8.10
CA ARG A 26 11.07 14.04 7.16
C ARG A 26 11.32 12.68 7.81
N ARG A 27 11.81 12.66 9.05
CA ARG A 27 12.03 11.42 9.81
C ARG A 27 10.72 10.72 10.16
N LEU A 28 9.74 11.45 10.70
CA LEU A 28 8.42 10.90 11.02
C LEU A 28 7.69 10.39 9.76
N HIS A 29 7.85 11.08 8.63
CA HIS A 29 7.28 10.64 7.35
C HIS A 29 7.92 9.33 6.88
N SER A 30 9.25 9.22 6.99
CA SER A 30 9.93 7.96 6.71
C SER A 30 9.52 6.86 7.66
N LEU A 31 9.42 7.14 8.97
CA LEU A 31 9.08 6.17 10.00
C LEU A 31 7.66 5.62 9.82
N SER A 32 6.68 6.50 9.58
CA SER A 32 5.28 6.11 9.31
C SER A 32 5.16 5.22 8.07
N GLY A 33 5.95 5.48 7.02
CA GLY A 33 5.98 4.61 5.83
C GLY A 33 6.54 3.22 6.09
N ILE A 34 7.59 3.11 6.92
CA ILE A 34 8.31 1.84 7.17
C ILE A 34 7.57 0.99 8.19
N VAL A 35 7.20 1.58 9.33
CA VAL A 35 6.75 0.82 10.49
C VAL A 35 5.25 0.57 10.40
N PRO A 36 4.34 1.52 10.70
CA PRO A 36 2.91 1.20 10.71
C PRO A 36 2.39 0.80 9.32
N ILE A 37 2.69 1.58 8.28
CA ILE A 37 2.17 1.30 6.93
C ILE A 37 2.83 0.05 6.34
N GLY A 38 4.15 -0.09 6.49
CA GLY A 38 4.87 -1.29 6.05
C GLY A 38 4.36 -2.54 6.75
N LEU A 39 4.24 -2.53 8.08
CA LEU A 39 3.70 -3.64 8.86
C LEU A 39 2.26 -3.98 8.51
N PHE A 40 1.44 -3.01 8.10
CA PHE A 40 0.09 -3.26 7.59
C PHE A 40 0.10 -3.90 6.19
N LEU A 41 1.02 -3.50 5.31
CA LEU A 41 1.07 -3.97 3.92
C LEU A 41 1.30 -5.49 3.81
N PHE A 42 2.12 -6.07 4.70
CA PHE A 42 2.35 -7.52 4.74
C PHE A 42 1.08 -8.33 5.00
N PRO A 43 0.44 -8.27 6.18
CA PRO A 43 -0.78 -9.02 6.47
C PRO A 43 -1.87 -8.66 5.46
N HIS A 44 -1.98 -7.41 5.02
CA HIS A 44 -2.95 -7.04 3.99
C HIS A 44 -2.76 -7.85 2.69
N LEU A 45 -1.56 -7.91 2.11
CA LEU A 45 -1.32 -8.67 0.87
C LEU A 45 -1.33 -10.20 1.10
N PHE A 46 -0.86 -10.68 2.25
CA PHE A 46 -0.86 -12.12 2.57
C PHE A 46 -2.26 -12.67 2.83
N THR A 47 -3.11 -11.94 3.57
CA THR A 47 -4.53 -12.25 3.73
C THR A 47 -5.21 -12.24 2.37
N ASN A 48 -5.06 -11.17 1.56
CA ASN A 48 -5.71 -11.14 0.25
C ASN A 48 -5.23 -12.24 -0.71
N SER A 49 -3.95 -12.60 -0.66
CA SER A 49 -3.42 -13.67 -1.52
C SER A 49 -3.82 -15.08 -1.07
N SER A 50 -4.41 -15.26 0.12
CA SER A 50 -4.87 -16.56 0.62
C SER A 50 -5.96 -17.18 -0.25
N ILE A 51 -6.74 -16.34 -0.94
CA ILE A 51 -7.68 -16.78 -1.98
C ILE A 51 -7.03 -17.69 -3.04
N MET A 52 -5.72 -17.52 -3.27
CA MET A 52 -4.93 -18.35 -4.18
C MET A 52 -3.97 -19.29 -3.46
N TRP A 53 -3.14 -18.80 -2.53
CA TRP A 53 -2.08 -19.66 -2.00
C TRP A 53 -2.62 -20.83 -1.16
N ALA A 54 -3.76 -20.65 -0.50
CA ALA A 54 -4.39 -21.73 0.27
C ALA A 54 -4.89 -22.89 -0.62
N ARG A 55 -5.11 -22.64 -1.90
CA ARG A 55 -5.48 -23.66 -2.90
C ARG A 55 -4.38 -24.71 -3.10
N TRP A 56 -3.13 -24.39 -2.75
CA TRP A 56 -1.97 -25.26 -2.91
C TRP A 56 -1.44 -25.84 -1.58
N THR A 57 -1.97 -25.44 -0.44
CA THR A 57 -1.63 -26.07 0.84
C THR A 57 -2.37 -27.40 0.97
N SER A 58 -1.79 -28.38 1.69
CA SER A 58 -2.17 -29.80 1.75
C SER A 58 -3.59 -30.15 1.23
N PRO A 59 -3.72 -31.03 0.23
CA PRO A 59 -5.01 -31.43 -0.29
C PRO A 59 -5.79 -32.20 0.78
N SER A 60 -6.77 -31.54 1.42
CA SER A 60 -7.82 -32.27 2.11
C SER A 60 -8.67 -32.94 1.04
N SER A 61 -8.90 -34.25 1.15
CA SER A 61 -9.68 -35.03 0.19
C SER A 61 -11.16 -34.62 0.10
N THR A 62 -11.62 -33.71 0.96
CA THR A 62 -13.03 -33.36 1.16
C THR A 62 -13.43 -32.00 0.60
N GLU A 63 -12.50 -31.16 0.15
CA GLU A 63 -12.80 -29.79 -0.30
C GLU A 63 -12.06 -29.45 -1.59
N SER A 64 -12.74 -28.79 -2.53
CA SER A 64 -12.09 -28.34 -3.77
C SER A 64 -11.05 -27.26 -3.48
N PRO A 65 -9.97 -27.15 -4.28
CA PRO A 65 -8.96 -26.11 -4.07
C PRO A 65 -9.56 -24.70 -4.04
N VAL A 66 -10.56 -24.41 -4.88
CA VAL A 66 -11.25 -23.10 -4.91
C VAL A 66 -11.98 -22.84 -3.59
N ALA A 67 -12.76 -23.83 -3.12
CA ALA A 67 -13.51 -23.70 -1.88
C ALA A 67 -12.58 -23.46 -0.68
N LYS A 68 -11.45 -24.18 -0.63
CA LYS A 68 -10.41 -23.93 0.38
C LYS A 68 -9.87 -22.50 0.34
N GLY A 69 -9.56 -21.99 -0.85
CA GLY A 69 -9.12 -20.60 -1.02
C GLY A 69 -10.12 -19.58 -0.48
N VAL A 70 -11.40 -19.75 -0.82
CA VAL A 70 -12.50 -18.90 -0.35
C VAL A 70 -12.64 -18.99 1.18
N ARG A 71 -12.64 -20.20 1.73
CA ARG A 71 -12.77 -20.44 3.17
C ARG A 71 -11.62 -19.81 3.95
N THR A 72 -10.37 -20.08 3.56
CA THR A 72 -9.20 -19.51 4.23
C THR A 72 -9.22 -17.98 4.16
N PHE A 73 -9.59 -17.39 3.03
CA PHE A 73 -9.73 -15.93 2.95
C PHE A 73 -10.79 -15.39 3.92
N GLN A 74 -11.97 -16.02 3.97
CA GLN A 74 -13.03 -15.59 4.88
C GLN A 74 -12.64 -15.77 6.35
N GLU A 75 -11.97 -16.86 6.71
CA GLU A 75 -11.45 -17.11 8.07
C GLU A 75 -10.46 -16.04 8.52
N GLU A 76 -9.55 -15.62 7.63
CA GLU A 76 -8.59 -14.54 7.91
C GLU A 76 -9.31 -13.19 8.09
N VAL A 77 -10.33 -12.90 7.29
CA VAL A 77 -11.17 -11.69 7.43
C VAL A 77 -11.91 -11.72 8.77
N ASP A 78 -12.51 -12.84 9.13
CA ASP A 78 -13.22 -13.02 10.39
C ASP A 78 -12.27 -12.86 11.59
N PHE A 79 -11.07 -13.45 11.51
CA PHE A 79 -10.03 -13.32 12.53
C PHE A 79 -9.66 -11.85 12.76
N ILE A 80 -9.39 -11.09 11.69
CA ILE A 80 -9.06 -9.66 11.78
C ILE A 80 -10.21 -8.88 12.45
N HIS A 81 -11.46 -9.16 12.08
CA HIS A 81 -12.63 -8.51 12.68
C HIS A 81 -12.89 -8.93 14.14
N SER A 82 -12.35 -10.05 14.59
CA SER A 82 -12.44 -10.53 15.98
C SER A 82 -11.38 -9.94 16.92
N LEU A 83 -10.38 -9.23 16.40
CA LEU A 83 -9.27 -8.73 17.21
C LEU A 83 -9.77 -7.77 18.30
N PRO A 84 -9.32 -7.94 19.57
CA PRO A 84 -9.67 -6.99 20.61
C PRO A 84 -9.06 -5.62 20.30
N PHE A 85 -9.79 -4.56 20.65
CA PHE A 85 -9.38 -3.18 20.40
C PHE A 85 -9.10 -2.85 18.93
N LEU A 86 -9.71 -3.57 17.97
CA LEU A 86 -9.52 -3.37 16.52
C LEU A 86 -9.61 -1.89 16.12
N THR A 87 -10.59 -1.14 16.62
CA THR A 87 -10.73 0.28 16.31
C THR A 87 -9.50 1.11 16.74
N LEU A 88 -8.90 0.82 17.90
CA LEU A 88 -7.67 1.50 18.33
C LEU A 88 -6.48 1.10 17.45
N ILE A 89 -6.37 -0.19 17.10
CA ILE A 89 -5.36 -0.70 16.18
C ILE A 89 -5.48 0.00 14.81
N GLU A 90 -6.70 0.14 14.28
CA GLU A 90 -6.94 0.83 13.02
C GLU A 90 -6.58 2.33 13.12
N VAL A 91 -7.01 3.03 14.18
CA VAL A 91 -6.72 4.47 14.31
C VAL A 91 -5.23 4.75 14.42
N PHE A 92 -4.53 4.06 15.32
CA PHE A 92 -3.12 4.36 15.61
C PHE A 92 -2.13 3.59 14.74
N GLY A 93 -2.49 2.40 14.29
CA GLY A 93 -1.67 1.54 13.43
C GLY A 93 -1.87 1.79 11.93
N ILE A 94 -3.01 2.33 11.51
CA ILE A 94 -3.33 2.51 10.09
C ILE A 94 -3.67 3.97 9.77
N TRP A 95 -4.80 4.49 10.25
CA TRP A 95 -5.35 5.78 9.79
C TRP A 95 -4.44 6.97 10.07
N LEU A 96 -4.03 7.17 11.32
CA LEU A 96 -3.18 8.28 11.72
C LEU A 96 -1.83 8.27 10.98
N PRO A 97 -1.05 7.16 10.98
CA PRO A 97 0.21 7.13 10.27
C PRO A 97 0.04 7.22 8.74
N LEU A 98 -1.00 6.61 8.16
CA LEU A 98 -1.28 6.72 6.73
C LEU A 98 -1.61 8.15 6.33
N ALA A 99 -2.47 8.84 7.07
CA ALA A 99 -2.82 10.23 6.81
C ALA A 99 -1.59 11.14 6.91
N PHE A 100 -0.77 10.96 7.96
CA PHE A 100 0.48 11.70 8.11
C PHE A 100 1.43 11.45 6.94
N HIS A 101 1.65 10.19 6.58
CA HIS A 101 2.53 9.80 5.49
C HIS A 101 2.04 10.35 4.15
N ALA A 102 0.75 10.23 3.85
CA ALA A 102 0.15 10.72 2.61
C ALA A 102 0.28 12.25 2.46
N VAL A 103 -0.11 13.01 3.49
CA VAL A 103 -0.08 14.49 3.45
C VAL A 103 1.34 15.01 3.28
N PHE A 104 2.28 14.54 4.11
CA PHE A 104 3.68 14.96 4.00
C PHE A 104 4.36 14.38 2.77
N GLY A 105 3.95 13.21 2.30
CA GLY A 105 4.44 12.60 1.08
C GLY A 105 4.13 13.44 -0.15
N VAL A 106 2.87 13.90 -0.28
CA VAL A 106 2.46 14.84 -1.34
C VAL A 106 3.23 16.15 -1.23
N TYR A 107 3.29 16.74 -0.02
CA TYR A 107 4.05 17.98 0.21
C TYR A 107 5.52 17.84 -0.23
N PHE A 108 6.20 16.78 0.19
CA PHE A 108 7.60 16.53 -0.15
C PHE A 108 7.82 16.15 -1.61
N ALA A 109 6.87 15.46 -2.24
CA ALA A 109 6.93 15.10 -3.65
C ALA A 109 6.74 16.33 -4.55
N SER A 110 5.91 17.30 -4.13
CA SER A 110 5.72 18.57 -4.86
C SER A 110 6.99 19.44 -4.94
N GLN A 111 7.93 19.22 -4.03
CA GLN A 111 9.23 19.92 -3.96
C GLN A 111 10.35 19.18 -4.71
N ALA A 112 10.01 18.17 -5.50
CA ALA A 112 11.01 17.34 -6.18
C ALA A 112 11.80 18.13 -7.23
N LYS A 113 13.10 17.81 -7.34
CA LYS A 113 13.99 18.35 -8.37
C LYS A 113 14.46 17.21 -9.26
N VAL A 114 13.85 17.07 -10.43
CA VAL A 114 14.10 15.98 -11.37
C VAL A 114 15.18 16.38 -12.37
N ASN A 115 16.16 15.51 -12.60
CA ASN A 115 17.30 15.77 -13.50
C ASN A 115 17.63 14.59 -14.44
N VAL A 116 16.70 13.65 -14.64
CA VAL A 116 16.92 12.43 -15.45
C VAL A 116 17.24 12.71 -16.92
N GLN A 117 16.82 13.87 -17.45
CA GLN A 117 17.15 14.28 -18.83
C GLN A 117 18.65 14.50 -19.04
N ARG A 118 19.37 14.95 -18.00
CA ARG A 118 20.83 15.18 -18.06
C ARG A 118 21.62 14.04 -17.42
N TYR A 119 21.06 13.39 -16.39
CA TYR A 119 21.71 12.33 -15.64
C TYR A 119 20.78 11.12 -15.50
N ALA A 120 20.79 10.22 -16.48
CA ALA A 120 19.91 9.05 -16.53
C ALA A 120 20.40 7.86 -15.66
N TYR A 121 20.96 8.14 -14.47
CA TYR A 121 21.40 7.09 -13.55
C TYR A 121 20.21 6.40 -12.88
N GLN A 122 20.40 5.13 -12.50
CA GLN A 122 19.37 4.32 -11.83
C GLN A 122 18.78 5.04 -10.60
N ASP A 123 19.61 5.70 -9.80
CA ASP A 123 19.20 6.37 -8.56
C ASP A 123 18.29 7.57 -8.84
N ASN A 124 18.55 8.29 -9.93
CA ASN A 124 17.72 9.41 -10.37
C ASN A 124 16.36 8.90 -10.88
N TRP A 125 16.33 7.76 -11.56
CA TRP A 125 15.08 7.11 -11.96
C TRP A 125 14.28 6.61 -10.75
N ARG A 126 14.93 5.95 -9.79
CA ARG A 126 14.27 5.52 -8.54
C ARG A 126 13.72 6.71 -7.75
N TYR A 127 14.45 7.82 -7.73
CA TYR A 127 13.98 9.07 -7.16
C TYR A 127 12.68 9.51 -7.84
N VAL A 128 12.60 9.54 -9.17
CA VAL A 128 11.39 9.91 -9.92
C VAL A 128 10.24 8.93 -9.66
N TRP A 129 10.50 7.63 -9.80
CA TRP A 129 9.49 6.59 -9.63
C TRP A 129 8.89 6.58 -8.24
N GLN A 130 9.67 6.85 -7.17
CA GLN A 130 9.12 6.99 -5.81
C GLN A 130 8.01 8.05 -5.74
N ARG A 131 8.12 9.16 -6.49
CA ARG A 131 7.10 10.22 -6.48
C ARG A 131 5.89 9.80 -7.31
N ILE A 132 6.13 9.31 -8.53
CA ILE A 132 5.06 8.88 -9.42
C ILE A 132 4.21 7.80 -8.75
N THR A 133 4.85 6.74 -8.24
CA THR A 133 4.13 5.68 -7.53
C THR A 133 3.52 6.15 -6.22
N GLY A 134 4.08 7.18 -5.57
CA GLY A 134 3.48 7.81 -4.39
C GLY A 134 2.16 8.52 -4.71
N TYR A 135 2.08 9.25 -5.82
CA TYR A 135 0.82 9.86 -6.27
C TYR A 135 -0.20 8.82 -6.72
N VAL A 136 0.26 7.79 -7.45
CA VAL A 136 -0.60 6.66 -7.82
C VAL A 136 -1.14 5.97 -6.57
N ALA A 137 -0.28 5.66 -5.59
CA ALA A 137 -0.68 5.05 -4.33
C ALA A 137 -1.67 5.93 -3.56
N PHE A 138 -1.44 7.24 -3.49
CA PHE A 138 -2.37 8.18 -2.84
C PHE A 138 -3.78 8.11 -3.45
N ALA A 139 -3.88 8.24 -4.77
CA ALA A 139 -5.16 8.18 -5.46
C ALA A 139 -5.81 6.79 -5.35
N PHE A 140 -5.02 5.73 -5.55
CA PHE A 140 -5.48 4.35 -5.47
C PHE A 140 -5.99 3.99 -4.08
N ILE A 141 -5.23 4.29 -3.02
CA ILE A 141 -5.62 3.98 -1.64
C ILE A 141 -6.91 4.71 -1.28
N PHE A 142 -7.08 5.97 -1.69
CA PHE A 142 -8.32 6.69 -1.47
C PHE A 142 -9.53 5.99 -2.11
N VAL A 143 -9.42 5.61 -3.39
CA VAL A 143 -10.49 4.88 -4.10
C VAL A 143 -10.72 3.49 -3.48
N HIS A 144 -9.64 2.75 -3.21
CA HIS A 144 -9.68 1.41 -2.61
C HIS A 144 -10.40 1.40 -1.25
N VAL A 145 -10.04 2.34 -0.37
CA VAL A 145 -10.63 2.48 0.95
C VAL A 145 -12.08 2.93 0.85
N SER A 146 -12.36 3.96 0.07
CA SER A 146 -13.72 4.49 -0.02
C SER A 146 -14.70 3.48 -0.60
N SER A 147 -14.28 2.65 -1.55
CA SER A 147 -15.12 1.63 -2.16
C SER A 147 -15.34 0.41 -1.27
N LEU A 148 -14.28 -0.12 -0.65
CA LEU A 148 -14.35 -1.37 0.15
C LEU A 148 -14.66 -1.15 1.63
N ARG A 149 -14.20 -0.04 2.24
CA ARG A 149 -14.43 0.26 3.66
C ARG A 149 -15.63 1.17 3.91
N TRP A 150 -15.84 2.18 3.06
CA TRP A 150 -16.96 3.12 3.21
C TRP A 150 -18.15 2.82 2.29
N GLY A 151 -18.03 1.81 1.41
CA GLY A 151 -19.12 1.35 0.56
C GLY A 151 -19.48 2.31 -0.58
N TRP A 152 -18.58 3.21 -0.96
CA TRP A 152 -18.83 4.15 -2.07
C TRP A 152 -18.81 3.40 -3.40
N THR A 153 -19.94 3.38 -4.10
CA THR A 153 -20.09 2.63 -5.35
C THR A 153 -19.67 3.40 -6.60
N TYR A 154 -19.46 4.72 -6.47
CA TYR A 154 -19.15 5.62 -7.57
C TYR A 154 -20.13 5.47 -8.75
N GLY A 155 -21.42 5.40 -8.44
CA GLY A 155 -22.48 5.22 -9.43
C GLY A 155 -22.44 3.87 -10.13
N GLY A 156 -21.95 2.82 -9.47
CA GLY A 156 -21.88 1.44 -10.00
C GLY A 156 -20.55 1.09 -10.67
N VAL A 157 -19.53 1.95 -10.59
CA VAL A 157 -18.16 1.56 -10.95
C VAL A 157 -17.67 0.44 -10.02
N PHE A 158 -18.08 0.49 -8.75
CA PHE A 158 -17.76 -0.50 -7.74
C PHE A 158 -19.04 -1.11 -7.15
N PRO A 159 -19.25 -2.42 -7.31
CA PRO A 159 -20.20 -3.19 -6.51
C PRO A 159 -19.88 -3.10 -5.01
N GLY A 160 -20.92 -3.21 -4.19
CA GLY A 160 -20.79 -3.15 -2.73
C GLY A 160 -19.96 -4.30 -2.17
N PHE A 161 -19.30 -4.04 -1.05
CA PHE A 161 -18.51 -5.01 -0.30
C PHE A 161 -19.22 -5.40 1.00
N ASP A 162 -19.17 -6.69 1.34
CA ASP A 162 -19.67 -7.23 2.60
C ASP A 162 -18.60 -8.12 3.23
N ALA A 163 -18.19 -7.80 4.46
CA ALA A 163 -17.17 -8.54 5.18
C ALA A 163 -17.59 -9.96 5.55
N HIS A 164 -18.89 -10.25 5.64
CA HIS A 164 -19.40 -11.62 5.88
C HIS A 164 -19.44 -12.48 4.61
N HIS A 165 -19.30 -11.85 3.44
CA HIS A 165 -19.25 -12.46 2.12
C HIS A 165 -18.06 -11.91 1.34
N ALA A 166 -16.89 -11.91 1.99
CA ALA A 166 -15.76 -11.11 1.57
C ALA A 166 -15.18 -11.57 0.23
N ALA A 167 -15.11 -12.87 -0.02
CA ALA A 167 -14.55 -13.40 -1.27
C ALA A 167 -15.46 -13.10 -2.45
N SER A 168 -16.76 -13.40 -2.32
CA SER A 168 -17.72 -13.23 -3.41
C SER A 168 -17.95 -11.75 -3.74
N THR A 169 -18.02 -10.88 -2.73
CA THR A 169 -18.19 -9.43 -2.96
C THR A 169 -16.91 -8.76 -3.48
N THR A 170 -15.72 -9.21 -3.06
CA THR A 170 -14.45 -8.73 -3.66
C THR A 170 -14.32 -9.17 -5.12
N ALA A 171 -14.69 -10.41 -5.44
CA ALA A 171 -14.72 -10.87 -6.82
C ALA A 171 -15.72 -10.07 -7.67
N ALA A 172 -16.93 -9.81 -7.16
CA ALA A 172 -17.89 -8.92 -7.81
C ALA A 172 -17.31 -7.52 -8.03
N HIS A 173 -16.58 -6.98 -7.04
CA HIS A 173 -15.90 -5.70 -7.14
C HIS A 173 -14.95 -5.58 -8.34
N PHE A 174 -14.28 -6.69 -8.70
CA PHE A 174 -13.36 -6.75 -9.84
C PHE A 174 -14.01 -7.14 -11.16
N GLN A 175 -15.16 -7.81 -11.13
CA GLN A 175 -15.75 -8.44 -12.32
C GLN A 175 -17.05 -7.76 -12.79
N GLN A 176 -17.89 -7.29 -11.88
CA GLN A 176 -19.28 -6.92 -12.14
C GLN A 176 -19.56 -5.41 -12.09
N GLY A 177 -18.55 -4.59 -11.80
CA GLY A 177 -18.67 -3.14 -11.92
C GLY A 177 -18.76 -2.66 -13.36
N LYS A 178 -19.07 -1.37 -13.56
CA LYS A 178 -19.17 -0.77 -14.90
C LYS A 178 -17.92 -0.91 -15.77
N LEU A 179 -16.74 -1.04 -15.16
CA LEU A 179 -15.48 -1.24 -15.88
C LEU A 179 -15.14 -2.71 -16.13
N GLY A 180 -15.93 -3.66 -15.60
CA GLY A 180 -15.68 -5.08 -15.67
C GLY A 180 -14.24 -5.44 -15.28
N LEU A 181 -13.65 -6.40 -15.99
CA LEU A 181 -12.27 -6.87 -15.75
C LEU A 181 -11.19 -5.80 -15.94
N ALA A 182 -11.48 -4.67 -16.59
CA ALA A 182 -10.53 -3.56 -16.66
C ALA A 182 -10.22 -3.00 -15.25
N MET A 183 -11.15 -3.13 -14.30
CA MET A 183 -10.92 -2.77 -12.91
C MET A 183 -9.80 -3.60 -12.29
N ALA A 184 -9.77 -4.92 -12.54
CA ALA A 184 -8.72 -5.80 -12.05
C ALA A 184 -7.34 -5.38 -12.58
N ALA A 185 -7.25 -5.00 -13.86
CA ALA A 185 -5.99 -4.52 -14.45
C ALA A 185 -5.51 -3.20 -13.82
N LEU A 186 -6.43 -2.25 -13.56
CA LEU A 186 -6.12 -1.00 -12.87
C LEU A 186 -5.64 -1.24 -11.44
N TYR A 187 -6.29 -2.16 -10.71
CA TYR A 187 -5.87 -2.59 -9.39
C TYR A 187 -4.48 -3.23 -9.43
N LEU A 188 -4.21 -4.12 -10.39
CA LEU A 188 -2.91 -4.77 -10.52
C LEU A 188 -1.78 -3.75 -10.69
N VAL A 189 -1.92 -2.81 -11.62
CA VAL A 189 -0.92 -1.74 -11.84
C VAL A 189 -0.73 -0.91 -10.57
N SER A 190 -1.82 -0.58 -9.89
CA SER A 190 -1.77 0.24 -8.68
C SER A 190 -1.13 -0.50 -7.49
N VAL A 191 -1.44 -1.77 -7.30
CA VAL A 191 -0.83 -2.63 -6.28
C VAL A 191 0.67 -2.77 -6.53
N LEU A 192 1.10 -3.01 -7.76
CA LEU A 192 2.52 -3.08 -8.11
C LEU A 192 3.22 -1.74 -7.90
N ALA A 193 2.55 -0.61 -8.15
CA ALA A 193 3.07 0.71 -7.84
C ALA A 193 3.26 0.92 -6.33
N VAL A 194 2.29 0.51 -5.49
CA VAL A 194 2.39 0.55 -4.02
C VAL A 194 3.55 -0.32 -3.53
N VAL A 195 3.69 -1.54 -4.05
CA VAL A 195 4.79 -2.45 -3.68
C VAL A 195 6.15 -1.87 -4.08
N PHE A 196 6.28 -1.31 -5.28
CA PHE A 196 7.50 -0.61 -5.68
C PHE A 196 7.80 0.58 -4.75
N HIS A 197 6.78 1.41 -4.46
CA HIS A 197 6.90 2.57 -3.57
C HIS A 197 7.43 2.17 -2.20
N PHE A 198 6.91 1.08 -1.64
CA PHE A 198 7.33 0.54 -0.36
C PHE A 198 8.76 0.00 -0.41
N ALA A 199 9.07 -0.88 -1.36
CA ALA A 199 10.40 -1.51 -1.47
C ALA A 199 11.51 -0.47 -1.73
N ASN A 200 11.28 0.50 -2.61
CA ASN A 200 12.24 1.57 -2.85
C ASN A 200 12.30 2.57 -1.67
N GLY A 201 11.20 2.74 -0.95
CA GLY A 201 11.13 3.46 0.32
C GLY A 201 12.03 2.84 1.40
N LEU A 202 11.97 1.50 1.57
CA LEU A 202 12.86 0.75 2.48
C LEU A 202 14.33 0.93 2.12
N TRP A 203 14.66 0.87 0.83
CA TRP A 203 16.03 1.10 0.38
C TRP A 203 16.52 2.51 0.75
N THR A 204 15.70 3.52 0.46
CA THR A 204 15.98 4.94 0.77
C THR A 204 16.08 5.17 2.28
N ALA A 205 15.25 4.48 3.07
CA ALA A 205 15.28 4.55 4.52
C ALA A 205 16.61 4.05 5.08
N GLY A 206 17.11 2.90 4.61
CA GLY A 206 18.41 2.37 5.08
C GLY A 206 19.54 3.39 4.96
N ILE A 207 19.56 4.17 3.87
CA ILE A 207 20.55 5.22 3.64
C ILE A 207 20.29 6.41 4.56
N THR A 208 19.06 6.94 4.52
CA THR A 208 18.75 8.19 5.23
C THR A 208 18.86 8.03 6.74
N TRP A 209 18.54 6.86 7.29
CA TRP A 209 18.70 6.53 8.72
C TRP A 209 20.12 6.10 9.10
N GLY A 210 21.06 6.08 8.16
CA GLY A 210 22.47 5.76 8.43
C GLY A 210 22.73 4.27 8.70
N LEU A 211 21.81 3.39 8.34
CA LEU A 211 21.96 1.93 8.48
C LEU A 211 22.87 1.36 7.38
N THR A 212 22.88 1.98 6.20
CA THR A 212 23.64 1.52 5.02
C THR A 212 24.51 2.64 4.45
N ILE A 213 25.63 2.93 5.13
CA ILE A 213 26.49 4.07 4.81
C ILE A 213 27.50 3.84 3.67
N SER A 214 27.89 2.58 3.41
CA SER A 214 28.86 2.25 2.37
C SER A 214 28.20 1.74 1.10
N VAL A 215 28.83 1.95 -0.06
CA VAL A 215 28.31 1.46 -1.36
C VAL A 215 28.03 -0.05 -1.34
N PRO A 216 28.91 -0.93 -0.80
CA PRO A 216 28.60 -2.35 -0.70
C PRO A 216 27.41 -2.66 0.24
N ALA A 217 27.21 -1.89 1.30
CA ALA A 217 26.05 -2.06 2.19
C ALA A 217 24.75 -1.63 1.50
N MET A 218 24.76 -0.50 0.78
CA MET A 218 23.61 -0.02 0.02
C MET A 218 23.18 -1.00 -1.08
N ARG A 219 24.14 -1.67 -1.73
CA ARG A 219 23.87 -2.71 -2.75
C ARG A 219 23.22 -3.95 -2.15
N ARG A 220 23.81 -4.50 -1.07
CA ARG A 220 23.24 -5.67 -0.36
C ARG A 220 21.84 -5.38 0.19
N TRP A 221 21.65 -4.21 0.77
CA TRP A 221 20.33 -3.77 1.22
C TRP A 221 19.34 -3.61 0.07
N GLY A 222 19.80 -3.11 -1.09
CA GLY A 222 19.02 -3.07 -2.32
C GLY A 222 18.52 -4.44 -2.75
N GLN A 223 19.35 -5.48 -2.64
CA GLN A 223 18.94 -6.86 -2.94
C GLN A 223 17.86 -7.35 -1.97
N VAL A 224 18.01 -7.09 -0.67
CA VAL A 224 17.00 -7.44 0.34
C VAL A 224 15.67 -6.73 0.05
N CYS A 225 15.70 -5.43 -0.20
CA CYS A 225 14.50 -4.64 -0.53
C CYS A 225 13.84 -5.14 -1.82
N ALA A 226 14.63 -5.48 -2.84
CA ALA A 226 14.12 -6.05 -4.08
C ALA A 226 13.44 -7.41 -3.84
N SER A 227 14.05 -8.29 -3.05
CA SER A 227 13.46 -9.59 -2.69
C SER A 227 12.14 -9.43 -1.94
N ILE A 228 12.07 -8.52 -0.95
CA ILE A 228 10.83 -8.18 -0.25
C ILE A 228 9.78 -7.68 -1.24
N GLY A 229 10.17 -6.77 -2.13
CA GLY A 229 9.29 -6.24 -3.18
C GLY A 229 8.76 -7.34 -4.11
N VAL A 230 9.59 -8.30 -4.52
CA VAL A 230 9.17 -9.43 -5.36
C VAL A 230 8.16 -10.31 -4.62
N VAL A 231 8.41 -10.65 -3.36
CA VAL A 231 7.48 -11.47 -2.55
C VAL A 231 6.11 -10.78 -2.43
N LEU A 232 6.10 -9.48 -2.09
CA LEU A 232 4.86 -8.71 -1.99
C LEU A 232 4.17 -8.54 -3.35
N ALA A 233 4.94 -8.38 -4.44
CA ALA A 233 4.39 -8.31 -5.79
C ALA A 233 3.72 -9.62 -6.19
N VAL A 234 4.33 -10.77 -5.89
CA VAL A 234 3.73 -12.09 -6.11
C VAL A 234 2.43 -12.23 -5.32
N ALA A 235 2.42 -11.87 -4.02
CA ALA A 235 1.20 -11.89 -3.21
C ALA A 235 0.10 -10.99 -3.83
N GLY A 236 0.44 -9.77 -4.25
CA GLY A 236 -0.49 -8.87 -4.92
C GLY A 236 -1.04 -9.42 -6.25
N VAL A 237 -0.18 -10.02 -7.08
CA VAL A 237 -0.59 -10.68 -8.34
C VAL A 237 -1.54 -11.84 -8.05
N LEU A 238 -1.20 -12.69 -7.07
CA LEU A 238 -2.04 -13.82 -6.66
C LEU A 238 -3.42 -13.36 -6.18
N ALA A 239 -3.48 -12.31 -5.34
CA ALA A 239 -4.74 -11.74 -4.89
C ALA A 239 -5.60 -11.25 -6.06
N VAL A 240 -5.04 -10.38 -6.92
CA VAL A 240 -5.80 -9.80 -8.05
C VAL A 240 -6.25 -10.88 -9.02
N TYR A 241 -5.36 -11.80 -9.38
CA TYR A 241 -5.69 -12.91 -10.26
C TYR A 241 -6.79 -13.80 -9.67
N GLY A 242 -6.66 -14.16 -8.38
CA GLY A 242 -7.63 -14.99 -7.66
C GLY A 242 -9.03 -14.39 -7.70
N PHE A 243 -9.19 -13.14 -7.28
CA PHE A 243 -10.52 -12.49 -7.28
C PHE A 243 -11.05 -12.20 -8.68
N SER A 244 -10.18 -11.89 -9.65
CA SER A 244 -10.61 -11.61 -11.04
C SER A 244 -11.08 -12.85 -11.81
N THR A 245 -10.72 -14.05 -11.36
CA THR A 245 -11.06 -15.32 -12.00
C THR A 245 -11.98 -16.21 -11.15
N LEU A 246 -12.33 -15.76 -9.93
CA LEU A 246 -13.18 -16.51 -9.02
C LEU A 246 -14.62 -16.58 -9.56
N ASP A 247 -15.17 -17.79 -9.63
CA ASP A 247 -16.59 -17.97 -9.88
C ASP A 247 -17.40 -17.50 -8.65
N ILE A 248 -18.17 -16.44 -8.85
CA ILE A 248 -18.88 -15.75 -7.76
C ILE A 248 -19.98 -16.62 -7.16
N ALA A 249 -20.63 -17.49 -7.97
CA ALA A 249 -21.66 -18.39 -7.46
C ALA A 249 -21.05 -19.43 -6.52
N THR A 250 -19.98 -20.08 -6.93
CA THR A 250 -19.20 -21.02 -6.10
C THR A 250 -18.72 -20.35 -4.81
N ALA A 251 -18.20 -19.13 -4.89
CA ALA A 251 -17.75 -18.40 -3.70
C ALA A 251 -18.88 -18.19 -2.68
N LYS A 252 -20.08 -17.81 -3.14
CA LYS A 252 -21.25 -17.64 -2.28
C LYS A 252 -21.71 -18.94 -1.63
N GLU A 253 -21.67 -20.06 -2.36
CA GLU A 253 -22.01 -21.37 -1.79
C GLU A 253 -21.07 -21.75 -0.64
N VAL A 254 -19.77 -21.53 -0.83
CA VAL A 254 -18.76 -21.82 0.20
C VAL A 254 -18.94 -20.91 1.41
N GLU A 255 -19.12 -19.60 1.20
CA GLU A 255 -19.39 -18.63 2.28
C GLU A 255 -20.66 -18.99 3.06
N ALA A 256 -21.73 -19.43 2.39
CA ALA A 256 -22.96 -19.86 3.05
C ALA A 256 -22.72 -21.09 3.95
N THR A 257 -21.95 -22.08 3.49
CA THR A 257 -21.59 -23.24 4.34
C THR A 257 -20.72 -22.85 5.53
N HIS A 258 -19.79 -21.91 5.34
CA HIS A 258 -18.93 -21.38 6.41
C HIS A 258 -19.75 -20.68 7.50
N ALA A 259 -20.72 -19.85 7.11
CA ALA A 259 -21.61 -19.17 8.05
C ALA A 259 -22.46 -20.15 8.87
N SER A 260 -22.89 -21.27 8.27
CA SER A 260 -23.68 -22.30 8.96
C SER A 260 -22.90 -23.20 9.93
N GLY A 261 -21.56 -23.23 9.80
CA GLY A 261 -20.68 -24.07 10.61
C GLY A 261 -20.12 -23.38 11.86
N LYS A 262 -20.46 -22.10 12.07
CA LYS A 262 -20.18 -21.32 13.28
C LYS A 262 -21.41 -21.27 14.18
#